data_AF-A0A7K7AK65-F1
#
_entry.id   AF-A0A7K7AK65-F1
#
_cell.length_a   1.000
_cell.length_b   1.000
_cell.length_c   1.000
_cell.angle_alpha   90.00
_cell.angle_beta   90.00
_cell.angle_gamma   90.00
#
_symmetry.space_group_name_H-M   'P 1'
#
loop_
_entity.id
_entity.type
_entity.pdbx_description
1 polymer ?
#
loop_
_entity_poly.entity_id
_entity_poly.type
_entity_poly.pdbx_seq_one_letter_code
_entity_poly.pdbx_strand_id
1 'polypeptide(L)'
;MQRRQRGISAGLLFLFYEISRVGFQNIPPVTLGTLALNIILFLNPLGPLSEVCISVNESFYRKNWWRLLLSPIHHADDWHLYFNMVSMLWKGIMLERKLGSAWLAYIIAVFSVLIGVVYMVLEYALAELLGDPTYKMVCAVGFSGVLFALKVLNNHYNPGRFSSVLGMQISNKYACWVELVAIHLVSPG
;
A
#
# COMPACT_ATOMS: atom_id res chain seq x y z
N MET A 1 -5.42 -21.57 3.52
CA MET A 1 -5.26 -21.49 4.99
C MET A 1 -3.78 -21.42 5.30
N GLN A 2 -3.22 -20.21 5.41
CA GLN A 2 -1.79 -20.03 5.68
C GLN A 2 -1.59 -20.02 7.20
N ARG A 3 -0.84 -21.00 7.67
CA ARG A 3 -0.52 -21.26 9.07
C ARG A 3 0.18 -20.03 9.64
N ARG A 4 -0.54 -19.21 10.43
CA ARG A 4 -0.03 -18.05 11.18
C ARG A 4 1.15 -18.55 12.02
N GLN A 5 2.38 -18.33 11.55
CA GLN A 5 3.58 -18.63 12.33
C GLN A 5 3.53 -17.76 13.57
N ARG A 6 3.35 -18.39 14.74
CA ARG A 6 3.55 -17.81 16.08
C ARG A 6 5.04 -17.52 16.32
N GLY A 7 5.69 -16.88 15.37
CA GLY A 7 7.00 -16.26 15.54
C GLY A 7 6.81 -14.79 15.88
N ILE A 8 7.78 -14.20 16.55
CA ILE A 8 7.90 -12.75 16.67
C ILE A 8 7.93 -12.18 15.25
N SER A 9 6.93 -11.39 14.85
CA SER A 9 6.87 -10.77 13.52
C SER A 9 7.98 -9.75 13.38
N ALA A 10 9.10 -10.16 12.78
CA ALA A 10 10.29 -9.34 12.62
C ALA A 10 9.97 -8.04 11.87
N GLY A 11 9.08 -8.09 10.87
CA GLY A 11 8.63 -6.91 10.13
C GLY A 11 7.95 -5.87 11.04
N LEU A 12 7.08 -6.32 11.95
CA LEU A 12 6.45 -5.43 12.94
C LEU A 12 7.47 -4.83 13.91
N LEU A 13 8.43 -5.62 14.39
CA LEU A 13 9.50 -5.11 15.27
C LEU A 13 10.34 -4.03 14.58
N PHE A 14 10.78 -4.28 13.34
CA PHE A 14 11.52 -3.28 12.57
C PHE A 14 10.69 -2.03 12.29
N LEU A 15 9.38 -2.18 12.07
CA LEU A 15 8.48 -1.04 11.90
C LEU A 15 8.42 -0.18 13.17
N PHE A 16 8.24 -0.81 14.34
CA PHE A 16 8.23 -0.09 15.62
C PHE A 16 9.58 0.57 15.91
N TYR A 17 10.68 -0.09 15.55
CA TYR A 17 12.02 0.51 15.65
C TYR A 17 12.14 1.78 14.81
N GLU A 18 11.69 1.75 13.55
CA GLU A 18 11.78 2.93 12.68
C GLU A 18 10.83 4.06 13.12
N ILE A 19 9.61 3.75 13.56
CA ILE A 19 8.70 4.75 14.14
C ILE A 19 9.33 5.39 15.38
N SER A 20 9.99 4.58 16.22
CA SER A 20 10.68 5.08 17.42
C SER A 20 11.89 5.95 17.08
N ARG A 21 12.66 5.59 16.03
CA ARG A 21 13.79 6.41 15.56
C ARG A 21 13.34 7.77 15.03
N VAL A 22 12.23 7.81 14.28
CA VAL A 22 11.66 9.08 13.80
C VAL A 22 11.07 9.88 14.97
N GLY A 23 10.45 9.18 15.92
CA GLY A 23 9.79 9.74 17.09
C GLY A 23 8.36 10.19 16.79
N PHE A 24 7.40 9.75 17.61
CA PHE A 24 5.96 10.00 17.40
C PHE A 24 5.61 11.48 17.24
N GLN A 25 6.28 12.38 17.95
CA GLN A 25 6.03 13.82 17.87
C GLN A 25 6.43 14.44 16.53
N ASN A 26 7.32 13.77 15.78
CA ASN A 26 7.77 14.24 14.47
C ASN A 26 6.87 13.76 13.33
N ILE A 27 5.97 12.81 13.60
CA ILE A 27 5.08 12.22 12.60
C ILE A 27 3.77 13.02 12.57
N PRO A 28 3.43 13.65 11.44
CA PRO A 28 2.16 14.36 11.28
C PRO A 28 0.94 13.45 11.50
N PRO A 29 -0.22 14.01 11.92
CA PRO A 29 -1.33 13.24 12.46
C PRO A 29 -1.98 12.28 11.45
N VAL A 30 -2.15 12.64 10.18
CA VAL A 30 -2.78 11.76 9.19
C VAL A 30 -1.86 10.62 8.80
N THR A 31 -0.56 10.89 8.68
CA THR A 31 0.48 9.88 8.47
C THR A 31 0.47 8.90 9.63
N LEU A 32 0.51 9.38 10.87
CA LEU A 32 0.46 8.54 12.07
C LEU A 32 -0.83 7.73 12.14
N GLY A 33 -1.98 8.35 11.88
CA GLY A 33 -3.28 7.68 11.85
C GLY A 33 -3.37 6.60 10.79
N THR A 34 -2.80 6.84 9.61
CA THR A 34 -2.74 5.85 8.52
C THR A 34 -1.87 4.65 8.91
N LEU A 35 -0.69 4.90 9.50
CA LEU A 35 0.19 3.84 10.01
C LEU A 35 -0.53 3.01 11.09
N ALA A 36 -1.13 3.68 12.08
CA ALA A 36 -1.83 3.03 13.17
C ALA A 36 -2.99 2.17 12.66
N LEU A 37 -3.82 2.70 11.75
CA LEU A 37 -4.93 1.96 11.16
C LEU A 37 -4.47 0.66 10.49
N ASN A 38 -3.43 0.73 9.65
CA ASN A 38 -2.91 -0.44 8.94
C ASN A 38 -2.29 -1.47 9.90
N ILE A 39 -1.56 -1.03 10.93
CA ILE A 39 -0.99 -1.92 11.96
C ILE A 39 -2.12 -2.60 12.75
N ILE A 40 -3.14 -1.84 13.17
CA ILE A 40 -4.28 -2.37 13.94
C ILE A 40 -5.03 -3.41 13.11
N LEU A 41 -5.32 -3.12 11.85
CA LEU A 41 -6.02 -4.05 10.95
C LEU A 41 -5.17 -5.28 10.59
N PHE A 42 -3.85 -5.16 10.57
CA PHE A 42 -2.98 -6.33 10.40
C PHE A 42 -3.02 -7.26 11.61
N LEU A 43 -3.00 -6.70 12.83
CA LEU A 43 -3.09 -7.47 14.07
C LEU A 43 -4.48 -8.08 14.26
N ASN A 44 -5.52 -7.28 13.97
CA ASN A 44 -6.94 -7.59 14.13
C ASN A 44 -7.68 -7.38 12.80
N PRO A 45 -7.54 -8.31 11.83
CA PRO A 45 -8.19 -8.19 10.53
C PRO A 45 -9.71 -8.29 10.67
N LEU A 46 -10.45 -7.51 9.87
CA LEU A 46 -11.92 -7.50 9.88
C LEU A 46 -12.53 -8.77 9.30
N GLY A 47 -11.73 -9.54 8.55
CA GLY A 47 -12.11 -10.82 7.97
C GLY A 47 -10.90 -11.51 7.34
N PRO A 48 -11.06 -12.75 6.86
CA PRO A 48 -10.02 -13.40 6.07
C PRO A 48 -9.75 -12.63 4.78
N LEU A 49 -8.52 -12.74 4.24
CA LEU A 49 -8.09 -12.01 3.03
C LEU A 49 -9.04 -12.21 1.84
N SER A 50 -9.65 -13.39 1.70
CA SER A 50 -10.64 -13.70 0.66
C SER A 50 -11.91 -12.85 0.72
N GLU A 51 -12.27 -12.35 1.90
CA GLU A 51 -13.46 -11.53 2.10
C GLU A 51 -13.16 -10.04 1.92
N VAL A 52 -11.93 -9.59 2.15
CA VAL A 52 -11.57 -8.16 2.10
C VAL A 52 -10.84 -7.76 0.81
N CYS A 53 -10.28 -8.71 0.06
CA CYS A 53 -9.57 -8.42 -1.17
C CYS A 53 -10.49 -7.93 -2.29
N ILE A 54 -9.89 -7.19 -3.21
CA ILE A 54 -10.55 -6.71 -4.42
C ILE A 54 -10.36 -7.71 -5.56
N SER A 55 -11.43 -7.96 -6.28
CA SER A 55 -11.46 -8.70 -7.55
C SER A 55 -12.65 -8.22 -8.38
N VAL A 56 -12.58 -8.38 -9.70
CA VAL A 56 -13.72 -8.07 -10.57
C VAL A 56 -14.98 -8.81 -10.12
N ASN A 57 -14.86 -10.10 -9.79
CA ASN A 57 -16.03 -10.89 -9.39
C ASN A 57 -16.73 -10.40 -8.13
N GLU A 58 -15.95 -10.11 -7.08
CA GLU A 58 -16.52 -9.70 -5.80
C GLU A 58 -17.00 -8.24 -5.83
N SER A 59 -16.25 -7.34 -6.44
CA SER A 59 -16.55 -5.91 -6.40
C SER A 59 -17.53 -5.48 -7.50
N PHE A 60 -17.41 -5.99 -8.72
CA PHE A 60 -18.29 -5.61 -9.83
C PHE A 60 -19.55 -6.47 -9.89
N TYR A 61 -19.44 -7.80 -10.01
CA TYR A 61 -20.61 -8.66 -10.16
C TYR A 61 -21.41 -8.84 -8.86
N ARG A 62 -20.73 -9.01 -7.72
CA ARG A 62 -21.38 -9.15 -6.41
C ARG A 62 -21.62 -7.82 -5.69
N LYS A 63 -21.22 -6.69 -6.29
CA LYS A 63 -21.44 -5.33 -5.79
C LYS A 63 -20.85 -5.06 -4.39
N ASN A 64 -19.77 -5.76 -4.01
CA ASN A 64 -19.08 -5.52 -2.75
C ASN A 64 -18.09 -4.34 -2.88
N TRP A 65 -18.62 -3.14 -3.07
CA TRP A 65 -17.84 -1.93 -3.32
C TRP A 65 -16.99 -1.49 -2.12
N TRP A 66 -17.36 -1.88 -0.90
CA TRP A 66 -16.58 -1.60 0.31
C TRP A 66 -15.16 -2.18 0.26
N ARG A 67 -14.93 -3.23 -0.55
CA ARG A 67 -13.60 -3.82 -0.79
C ARG A 67 -12.63 -2.84 -1.44
N LEU A 68 -13.11 -1.81 -2.16
CA LEU A 68 -12.26 -0.74 -2.71
C LEU A 68 -11.52 0.04 -1.63
N LEU A 69 -12.13 0.19 -0.44
CA LEU A 69 -11.52 0.90 0.68
C LEU A 69 -10.84 -0.05 1.66
N LEU A 70 -11.34 -1.28 1.83
CA LEU A 70 -10.76 -2.24 2.76
C LEU A 70 -9.53 -2.97 2.19
N SER A 71 -9.49 -3.28 0.89
CA SER A 71 -8.36 -4.00 0.28
C SER A 71 -7.03 -3.26 0.47
N PRO A 72 -6.92 -1.93 0.25
CA PRO A 72 -5.67 -1.21 0.42
C PRO A 72 -5.11 -1.23 1.86
N ILE A 73 -5.98 -1.40 2.87
CA ILE A 73 -5.57 -1.33 4.28
C ILE A 73 -5.39 -2.72 4.93
N HIS A 74 -5.57 -3.80 4.18
CA HIS A 74 -5.24 -5.17 4.61
C HIS A 74 -3.95 -5.65 3.95
N HIS A 75 -3.16 -6.42 4.69
CA HIS A 75 -1.85 -6.90 4.26
C HIS A 75 -1.77 -8.42 4.43
N ALA A 76 -1.09 -9.08 3.50
CA ALA A 76 -0.98 -10.54 3.48
C ALA A 76 0.00 -11.09 4.54
N ASP A 77 1.10 -10.36 4.78
CA ASP A 77 2.21 -10.78 5.64
C ASP A 77 2.89 -9.57 6.31
N ASP A 78 3.79 -9.84 7.27
CA ASP A 78 4.41 -8.82 8.11
C ASP A 78 5.49 -8.01 7.37
N TRP A 79 6.19 -8.61 6.40
CA TRP A 79 7.15 -7.89 5.56
C TRP A 79 6.46 -6.97 4.57
N HIS A 80 5.36 -7.40 3.96
CA HIS A 80 4.53 -6.58 3.10
C HIS A 80 3.99 -5.36 3.87
N LEU A 81 3.51 -5.55 5.11
CA LEU A 81 3.15 -4.43 5.98
C LEU A 81 4.36 -3.52 6.27
N TYR A 82 5.50 -4.09 6.67
CA TYR A 82 6.70 -3.33 7.02
C TYR A 82 7.12 -2.38 5.89
N PHE A 83 7.31 -2.90 4.68
CA PHE A 83 7.78 -2.08 3.56
C PHE A 83 6.76 -1.01 3.17
N ASN A 84 5.46 -1.34 3.17
CA ASN A 84 4.42 -0.36 2.89
C ASN A 84 4.41 0.76 3.95
N MET A 85 4.49 0.41 5.23
CA MET A 85 4.40 1.38 6.31
C MET A 85 5.65 2.24 6.44
N VAL A 86 6.86 1.70 6.21
CA VAL A 86 8.08 2.52 6.13
C VAL A 86 7.99 3.49 4.93
N SER A 87 7.52 3.02 3.77
CA SER A 87 7.33 3.86 2.59
C SER A 87 6.29 4.96 2.85
N MET A 88 5.20 4.64 3.56
CA MET A 88 4.18 5.59 4.00
C MET A 88 4.73 6.61 5.00
N LEU A 89 5.53 6.18 5.98
CA LEU A 89 6.10 7.05 7.01
C LEU A 89 6.89 8.19 6.37
N TRP A 90 7.84 7.89 5.48
CA TRP A 90 8.67 8.91 4.84
C TRP A 90 7.88 9.78 3.86
N LYS A 91 7.07 9.17 2.97
CA LYS A 91 6.28 9.91 1.97
C LYS A 91 5.20 10.76 2.63
N GLY A 92 4.52 10.21 3.63
CA GLY A 92 3.49 10.87 4.42
C GLY A 92 4.04 12.09 5.16
N ILE A 93 5.16 11.96 5.89
CA ILE A 93 5.78 13.10 6.58
C ILE A 93 6.08 14.24 5.59
N MET A 94 6.68 13.93 4.42
CA MET A 94 7.02 14.93 3.42
C MET A 94 5.79 15.60 2.81
N LEU A 95 4.79 14.80 2.41
CA LEU A 95 3.60 15.29 1.74
C LEU A 95 2.67 16.02 2.71
N GLU A 96 2.47 15.52 3.93
CA GLU A 96 1.56 16.13 4.91
C GLU A 96 2.05 17.49 5.35
N ARG A 97 3.36 17.64 5.57
CA ARG A 97 3.96 18.94 5.91
C ARG A 97 3.84 19.95 4.76
N LYS A 98 3.75 19.48 3.52
CA LYS A 98 3.69 20.32 2.33
C LYS A 98 2.27 20.68 1.90
N LEU A 99 1.35 19.73 1.99
CA LEU A 99 -0.04 19.85 1.51
C LEU A 99 -1.03 20.12 2.65
N GLY A 100 -0.65 19.82 3.89
CA GLY A 100 -1.54 19.81 5.04
C GLY A 100 -2.27 18.48 5.23
N SER A 101 -2.67 18.21 6.48
CA SER A 101 -3.29 16.96 6.90
C SER A 101 -4.59 16.64 6.16
N ALA A 102 -5.51 17.59 6.06
CA ALA A 102 -6.80 17.38 5.41
C ALA A 102 -6.65 16.99 3.93
N TRP A 103 -5.73 17.64 3.21
CA TRP A 103 -5.45 17.33 1.80
C TRP A 103 -4.80 15.96 1.65
N LEU A 104 -3.83 15.61 2.50
CA LEU A 104 -3.23 14.28 2.43
C LEU A 104 -4.26 13.18 2.70
N ALA A 105 -5.14 13.34 3.69
CA ALA A 105 -6.21 12.39 3.98
C ALA A 105 -7.14 12.22 2.77
N TYR A 106 -7.56 13.33 2.15
CA TYR A 106 -8.37 13.31 0.93
C TYR A 106 -7.65 12.57 -0.21
N ILE A 107 -6.37 12.87 -0.46
CA ILE A 107 -5.57 12.23 -1.51
C ILE A 107 -5.45 10.72 -1.27
N ILE A 108 -5.18 10.29 -0.04
CA ILE A 108 -5.10 8.85 0.31
C ILE A 108 -6.44 8.15 0.03
N ALA A 109 -7.56 8.77 0.40
CA ALA A 109 -8.88 8.19 0.16
C ALA A 109 -9.18 8.08 -1.34
N VAL A 110 -8.91 9.14 -2.10
CA VAL A 110 -9.13 9.16 -3.55
C VAL A 110 -8.22 8.15 -4.26
N PHE A 111 -6.94 8.10 -3.93
CA PHE A 111 -5.99 7.15 -4.53
C PHE A 111 -6.36 5.70 -4.19
N SER A 112 -6.79 5.41 -2.97
CA SER A 112 -7.27 4.07 -2.59
C SER A 112 -8.39 3.57 -3.53
N VAL A 113 -9.39 4.42 -3.80
CA VAL A 113 -10.50 4.07 -4.68
C VAL A 113 -10.07 3.98 -6.14
N LEU A 114 -9.38 5.01 -6.65
CA LEU A 114 -9.00 5.07 -8.07
C LEU A 114 -8.11 3.90 -8.48
N ILE A 115 -7.18 3.50 -7.62
CA ILE A 115 -6.27 2.40 -7.90
C ILE A 115 -7.03 1.08 -7.93
N GLY A 116 -7.96 0.87 -7.00
CA GLY A 116 -8.83 -0.31 -7.03
C GLY A 116 -9.70 -0.36 -8.30
N VAL A 117 -10.22 0.78 -8.76
CA VAL A 117 -10.96 0.86 -10.03
C VAL A 117 -10.07 0.52 -11.22
N VAL A 118 -8.88 1.13 -11.31
CA VAL A 118 -7.92 0.85 -12.39
C VAL A 118 -7.53 -0.63 -12.40
N TYR A 119 -7.27 -1.21 -11.22
CA TYR A 119 -6.95 -2.62 -11.06
C TYR A 119 -8.04 -3.53 -11.64
N MET A 120 -9.31 -3.31 -11.26
CA MET A 120 -10.43 -4.10 -11.78
C MET A 120 -10.64 -3.92 -13.29
N VAL A 121 -10.47 -2.70 -13.81
CA VAL A 121 -10.59 -2.44 -15.25
C VAL A 121 -9.52 -3.21 -16.02
N LEU A 122 -8.29 -3.24 -15.51
CA LEU A 122 -7.19 -4.00 -16.11
C LEU A 122 -7.44 -5.52 -16.07
N GLU A 123 -7.88 -6.07 -14.92
CA GLU A 123 -8.24 -7.48 -14.81
C GLU A 123 -9.37 -7.87 -15.76
N TYR A 124 -10.42 -7.04 -15.84
CA TYR A 124 -11.54 -7.27 -16.74
C TYR A 124 -11.07 -7.24 -18.21
N ALA A 125 -10.28 -6.23 -18.59
CA ALA A 125 -9.76 -6.12 -19.95
C ALA A 125 -8.87 -7.33 -20.31
N LEU A 126 -7.97 -7.76 -19.40
CA LEU A 126 -7.13 -8.94 -19.62
C LEU A 126 -7.97 -10.21 -19.77
N ALA A 127 -9.00 -10.38 -18.95
CA ALA A 127 -9.91 -11.53 -19.05
C ALA A 127 -10.60 -11.61 -20.42
N GLU A 128 -11.10 -10.48 -20.93
CA GLU A 128 -11.77 -10.42 -22.23
C GLU A 128 -10.79 -10.59 -23.40
N LEU A 129 -9.61 -9.96 -23.33
CA LEU A 129 -8.59 -10.03 -24.39
C LEU A 129 -7.97 -11.42 -24.53
N LEU A 130 -7.77 -12.13 -23.42
CA LEU A 130 -7.18 -13.47 -23.40
C LEU A 130 -8.22 -14.59 -23.41
N GLY A 131 -9.51 -14.25 -23.28
CA GLY A 131 -10.60 -15.22 -23.17
C GLY A 131 -10.53 -16.10 -21.91
N ASP A 132 -9.82 -15.65 -20.87
CA ASP A 132 -9.59 -16.40 -19.64
C ASP A 132 -10.31 -15.74 -18.45
N PRO A 133 -11.39 -16.36 -17.93
CA PRO A 133 -12.16 -15.78 -16.83
C PRO A 133 -11.42 -15.82 -15.48
N THR A 134 -10.30 -16.55 -15.36
CA THR A 134 -9.55 -16.65 -14.09
C THR A 134 -9.02 -15.29 -13.62
N TYR A 135 -8.66 -14.39 -14.55
CA TYR A 135 -8.24 -13.02 -14.24
C TYR A 135 -9.30 -12.23 -13.46
N LYS A 136 -10.60 -12.54 -13.61
CA LYS A 136 -11.69 -11.86 -12.87
C LYS A 136 -11.79 -12.31 -11.40
N MET A 137 -11.11 -13.41 -11.06
CA MET A 137 -11.13 -14.04 -9.73
C MET A 137 -9.83 -13.76 -8.95
N VAL A 138 -8.83 -13.15 -9.58
CA VAL A 138 -7.58 -12.78 -8.91
C VAL A 138 -7.87 -11.75 -7.82
N CYS A 139 -7.22 -11.95 -6.68
CA CYS A 139 -7.56 -11.30 -5.42
C CYS A 139 -6.36 -10.46 -4.98
N ALA A 140 -6.55 -9.15 -4.86
CA ALA A 140 -5.49 -8.21 -4.48
C ALA A 140 -5.78 -7.50 -3.15
N VAL A 141 -4.72 -7.27 -2.39
CA VAL A 141 -4.69 -6.50 -1.13
C VAL A 141 -3.41 -5.69 -1.04
N GLY A 142 -3.44 -4.64 -0.23
CA GLY A 142 -2.24 -3.91 0.17
C GLY A 142 -2.21 -2.45 -0.27
N PHE A 143 -1.46 -1.66 0.49
CA PHE A 143 -1.40 -0.21 0.35
C PHE A 143 -0.39 0.25 -0.73
N SER A 144 0.34 -0.69 -1.33
CA SER A 144 1.45 -0.45 -2.26
C SER A 144 1.06 0.41 -3.47
N GLY A 145 -0.12 0.18 -4.06
CA GLY A 145 -0.64 1.00 -5.14
C GLY A 145 -0.73 2.48 -4.73
N VAL A 146 -1.35 2.75 -3.57
CA VAL A 146 -1.50 4.11 -3.03
C VAL A 146 -0.12 4.75 -2.84
N LEU A 147 0.85 3.98 -2.34
CA LEU A 147 2.23 4.45 -2.15
C LEU A 147 2.94 4.78 -3.45
N PHE A 148 2.71 4.03 -4.53
CA PHE A 148 3.23 4.38 -5.85
C PHE A 148 2.62 5.67 -6.38
N ALA A 149 1.31 5.88 -6.21
CA ALA A 149 0.66 7.13 -6.60
C ALA A 149 1.18 8.32 -5.76
N LEU A 150 1.34 8.15 -4.44
CA LEU A 150 1.95 9.15 -3.56
C LEU A 150 3.41 9.41 -3.91
N LYS A 151 4.15 8.41 -4.43
CA LYS A 151 5.52 8.60 -4.91
C LYS A 151 5.59 9.52 -6.11
N VAL A 152 4.70 9.30 -7.09
CA VAL A 152 4.59 10.17 -8.27
C VAL A 152 4.27 11.61 -7.82
N LEU A 153 3.31 11.77 -6.91
CA LEU A 153 2.95 13.07 -6.36
C LEU A 153 4.11 13.73 -5.59
N ASN A 154 4.82 12.96 -4.77
CA ASN A 154 5.97 13.45 -4.02
C ASN A 154 7.11 13.88 -4.94
N ASN A 155 7.35 13.15 -6.04
CA ASN A 155 8.34 13.54 -7.03
C ASN A 155 7.95 14.83 -7.76
N HIS A 156 6.67 15.02 -8.06
CA HIS A 156 6.17 16.26 -8.66
C HIS A 156 6.42 17.47 -7.74
N TYR A 157 6.10 17.35 -6.46
CA TYR A 157 6.32 18.44 -5.50
C TYR A 157 7.77 18.61 -5.05
N ASN A 158 8.59 17.57 -5.10
CA ASN A 158 9.98 17.60 -4.65
C ASN A 158 10.92 17.10 -5.76
N PRO A 159 11.00 17.83 -6.89
CA PRO A 159 11.83 17.43 -8.03
C PRO A 159 13.31 17.46 -7.64
N GLY A 160 14.11 16.55 -8.23
CA GLY A 160 15.56 16.53 -8.08
C GLY A 160 16.10 15.95 -6.76
N ARG A 161 15.24 15.50 -5.83
CA ARG A 161 15.69 14.76 -4.65
C ARG A 161 16.10 13.32 -4.98
N PHE A 162 16.91 12.76 -4.09
CA PHE A 162 17.22 11.34 -4.04
C PHE A 162 16.31 10.66 -3.02
N SER A 163 15.84 9.46 -3.36
CA SER A 163 15.12 8.56 -2.46
C SER A 163 16.03 7.39 -2.12
N SER A 164 16.04 6.99 -0.85
CA SER A 164 16.67 5.74 -0.46
C SER A 164 15.76 4.57 -0.82
N VAL A 165 16.22 3.65 -1.67
CA VAL A 165 15.57 2.36 -1.94
C VAL A 165 16.56 1.27 -1.52
N LEU A 166 16.19 0.44 -0.54
CA LEU A 166 17.07 -0.59 0.06
C LEU A 166 18.43 -0.03 0.54
N GLY A 167 18.46 1.19 1.07
CA GLY A 167 19.70 1.84 1.53
C GLY A 167 20.54 2.50 0.44
N MET A 168 20.17 2.37 -0.84
CA MET A 168 20.84 3.04 -1.95
C MET A 168 20.13 4.36 -2.28
N GLN A 169 20.91 5.44 -2.43
CA GLN A 169 20.39 6.75 -2.84
C GLN A 169 20.16 6.75 -4.36
N ILE A 170 18.90 6.77 -4.76
CA ILE A 170 18.49 6.73 -6.17
C ILE A 170 17.75 8.02 -6.50
N SER A 171 18.06 8.62 -7.64
CA SER A 171 17.34 9.80 -8.10
C SER A 171 15.84 9.49 -8.20
N ASN A 172 14.98 10.40 -7.71
CA ASN A 172 13.53 10.15 -7.64
C ASN A 172 12.91 9.75 -8.99
N LYS A 173 13.50 10.17 -10.11
CA LYS A 173 13.07 9.77 -11.47
C LYS A 173 13.08 8.24 -11.69
N TYR A 174 14.04 7.53 -11.09
CA TYR A 174 14.20 6.08 -11.24
C TYR A 174 13.73 5.31 -10.02
N ALA A 175 13.57 5.98 -8.88
CA ALA A 175 13.22 5.31 -7.64
C ALA A 175 11.93 4.48 -7.79
N CYS A 176 10.92 4.94 -8.55
CA CYS A 176 9.66 4.21 -8.73
C CYS A 176 9.89 2.85 -9.40
N TRP A 177 10.65 2.85 -10.49
CA TRP A 177 11.02 1.64 -11.23
C TRP A 177 11.87 0.69 -10.39
N VAL A 178 12.83 1.22 -9.64
CA VAL A 178 13.68 0.37 -8.79
C VAL A 178 12.91 -0.24 -7.64
N GLU A 179 11.97 0.50 -7.03
CA GLU A 179 11.08 -0.03 -5.97
C GLU A 179 10.16 -1.12 -6.54
N LEU A 180 9.61 -0.94 -7.74
CA LEU A 180 8.80 -1.96 -8.44
C LEU A 180 9.59 -3.25 -8.69
N VAL A 181 10.80 -3.13 -9.25
CA VAL A 181 11.67 -4.29 -9.51
C VAL A 181 12.06 -4.98 -8.19
N ALA A 182 12.44 -4.20 -7.18
CA ALA A 182 12.81 -4.74 -5.87
C ALA A 182 11.66 -5.53 -5.22
N ILE A 183 10.44 -4.99 -5.26
CA ILE A 183 9.25 -5.67 -4.71
C ILE A 183 8.99 -6.96 -5.47
N HIS A 184 9.09 -6.96 -6.80
CA HIS A 184 8.87 -8.16 -7.61
C HIS A 184 9.93 -9.25 -7.38
N LEU A 185 11.16 -8.88 -7.02
CA LEU A 185 12.23 -9.83 -6.69
C LEU A 185 12.13 -10.39 -5.26
N VAL A 186 11.70 -9.57 -4.30
CA VAL A 186 11.63 -9.95 -2.88
C VAL A 186 10.34 -10.71 -2.56
N SER A 187 9.25 -10.36 -3.23
CA SER A 187 7.96 -11.02 -3.10
C SER A 187 7.34 -11.14 -4.51
N PRO A 188 7.78 -12.11 -5.32
CA PRO A 188 7.05 -12.47 -6.52
C PRO A 188 5.66 -12.93 -6.08
N GLY A 189 4.63 -12.33 -6.67
CA GLY A 189 3.23 -12.67 -6.39
C GLY A 189 2.91 -14.12 -6.67
#